data_AF-A0A7S2EU92-F1
#
_entry.id   AF-A0A7S2EU92-F1
#
_cell.length_a   1.000
_cell.length_b   1.000
_cell.length_c   1.000
_cell.angle_alpha   90.00
_cell.angle_beta   90.00
_cell.angle_gamma   90.00
#
_symmetry.space_group_name_H-M   'P 1'
#
loop_
_entity.id
_entity.type
_entity.pdbx_description
1 polymer ?
#
loop_
_entity_poly.entity_id
_entity_poly.type
_entity_poly.pdbx_seq_one_letter_code
_entity_poly.pdbx_strand_id
1 'polypeptide(L)'
;SMPSPSSSSSSLRVELLDLIGSNPSGHLDPAIRSAFAEKLRSYASSEGCDPNDVLFGIGGAIYGVDVDPPKPAASSADGGDGEGGTKKKKEEENVVVPFEYMKAFMKDVFLSYGVTPENAETCSEVLIEADRRGIDSHGLGRLKPIYCDRMDAGILWPDRPVTVIKESETTALLDGNMGLGLYVGPRAMRMAVDKAKEKGVGFVAVKNSTHYGIAGYYVTMATERGCIGMTGTNARPSIAPTHGVEPMLGTNPLVFGLPTSDDFPFVIDCATSVNQRGKIEKYARDGTATPRGAVIDLDGIERTDTEGILRDMVLGKCALTPVGGAG
;
A
#
# COMPACT_ATOMS: atom_id res chain seq x y z
N SER A 1 12.98 9.01 27.25
CA SER A 1 13.83 7.84 26.93
C SER A 1 12.93 6.63 26.86
N MET A 2 12.73 6.08 25.65
CA MET A 2 11.95 4.86 25.46
C MET A 2 12.68 3.68 26.13
N PRO A 3 11.96 2.72 26.75
CA PRO A 3 12.57 1.49 27.22
C PRO A 3 13.16 0.73 26.02
N SER A 4 14.38 0.23 26.18
CA SER A 4 14.98 -0.71 25.23
C SER A 4 14.08 -1.93 25.07
N PRO A 5 13.84 -2.45 23.86
CA PRO A 5 12.97 -3.60 23.65
C PRO A 5 13.43 -4.79 24.49
N SER A 6 12.48 -5.44 25.16
CA SER A 6 12.71 -6.66 25.94
C SER A 6 13.28 -7.77 25.03
N SER A 7 14.01 -8.73 25.61
CA SER A 7 14.51 -9.89 24.85
C SER A 7 13.38 -10.72 24.21
N SER A 8 12.17 -10.72 24.80
CA SER A 8 10.98 -11.37 24.24
C SER A 8 10.44 -10.67 22.99
N SER A 9 10.46 -9.33 22.93
CA SER A 9 10.04 -8.54 21.76
C SER A 9 10.85 -8.90 20.51
N SER A 10 12.16 -9.11 20.66
CA SER A 10 13.04 -9.49 19.55
C SER A 10 12.84 -10.94 19.11
N SER A 11 12.58 -11.86 20.05
CA SER A 11 12.25 -13.26 19.73
C SER A 11 10.99 -13.37 18.86
N LEU A 12 9.96 -12.58 19.17
CA LEU A 12 8.71 -12.62 18.41
C LEU A 12 8.86 -12.12 16.97
N ARG A 13 9.68 -11.09 16.73
CA ARG A 13 9.91 -10.60 15.36
C ARG A 13 10.56 -11.66 14.48
N VAL A 14 11.45 -12.49 15.04
CA VAL A 14 12.03 -13.65 14.36
C VAL A 14 10.94 -14.66 14.01
N GLU A 15 10.03 -14.98 14.93
CA GLU A 15 8.93 -15.91 14.67
C GLU A 15 7.96 -15.38 13.59
N LEU A 16 7.67 -14.08 13.58
CA LEU A 16 6.84 -13.44 12.55
C LEU A 16 7.54 -13.43 11.19
N LEU A 17 8.86 -13.29 11.17
CA LEU A 17 9.67 -13.36 9.96
C LEU A 17 9.64 -14.78 9.36
N ASP A 18 9.79 -15.80 10.20
CA ASP A 18 9.70 -17.20 9.78
C ASP A 18 8.33 -17.54 9.18
N LEU A 19 7.25 -16.96 9.72
CA LEU A 19 5.90 -17.08 9.15
C LEU A 19 5.77 -16.46 7.76
N ILE A 20 6.48 -15.35 7.48
CA ILE A 20 6.52 -14.76 6.13
C ILE A 20 7.26 -15.69 5.17
N GLY A 21 8.43 -16.21 5.58
CA GLY A 21 9.28 -17.06 4.73
C GLY A 21 8.68 -18.44 4.44
N SER A 22 7.86 -18.97 5.35
CA SER A 22 7.21 -20.29 5.20
C SER A 22 6.02 -20.32 4.22
N ASN A 23 5.70 -19.21 3.56
CA ASN A 23 4.56 -19.09 2.64
C ASN A 23 5.00 -18.72 1.20
N PRO A 24 5.56 -19.67 0.43
CA PRO A 24 6.14 -19.41 -0.89
C PRO A 24 5.09 -19.22 -2.00
N SER A 25 3.85 -19.66 -1.79
CA SER A 25 2.75 -19.36 -2.70
C SER A 25 2.22 -17.96 -2.41
N GLY A 26 2.27 -17.05 -3.39
CA GLY A 26 1.71 -15.69 -3.26
C GLY A 26 0.22 -15.62 -2.89
N HIS A 27 -0.47 -16.78 -2.88
CA HIS A 27 -1.77 -16.96 -2.23
C HIS A 27 -1.56 -17.46 -0.79
N LEU A 28 -1.82 -16.57 0.16
CA LEU A 28 -1.46 -16.77 1.56
C LEU A 28 -2.36 -17.78 2.28
N ASP A 29 -1.76 -18.90 2.71
CA ASP A 29 -2.40 -19.91 3.57
C ASP A 29 -3.14 -19.30 4.79
N PRO A 30 -4.45 -19.55 4.95
CA PRO A 30 -5.24 -19.09 6.10
C PRO A 30 -4.67 -19.49 7.48
N ALA A 31 -4.00 -20.64 7.58
CA ALA A 31 -3.38 -21.09 8.82
C ALA A 31 -2.20 -20.18 9.21
N ILE A 32 -1.39 -19.75 8.24
CA ILE A 32 -0.28 -18.82 8.46
C ILE A 32 -0.82 -17.45 8.89
N ARG A 33 -1.93 -16.99 8.28
CA ARG A 33 -2.60 -15.74 8.69
C ARG A 33 -3.07 -15.81 10.15
N SER A 34 -3.71 -16.90 10.54
CA SER A 34 -4.18 -17.12 11.91
C SER A 34 -3.01 -17.15 12.90
N ALA A 35 -1.93 -17.86 12.57
CA ALA A 35 -0.74 -17.95 13.41
C ALA A 35 -0.06 -16.58 13.59
N PHE A 36 0.02 -15.79 12.52
CA PHE A 36 0.57 -14.42 12.59
C PHE A 36 -0.28 -13.52 13.49
N ALA A 37 -1.61 -13.58 13.33
CA ALA A 37 -2.53 -12.81 14.17
C ALA A 37 -2.46 -13.24 15.65
N GLU A 38 -2.40 -14.54 15.94
CA GLU A 38 -2.26 -15.08 17.30
C GLU A 38 -0.97 -14.61 17.98
N LYS A 39 0.15 -14.64 17.25
CA LYS A 39 1.45 -14.14 17.75
C LYS A 39 1.40 -12.66 18.12
N LEU A 40 0.75 -11.83 17.31
CA LEU A 40 0.57 -10.41 17.62
C LEU A 40 -0.40 -10.17 18.78
N ARG A 41 -1.43 -11.01 18.96
CA ARG A 41 -2.31 -10.96 20.16
C ARG A 41 -1.52 -11.23 21.43
N SER A 42 -0.64 -12.24 21.39
CA SER A 42 0.23 -12.59 22.51
C SER A 42 1.11 -11.41 22.91
N TYR A 43 1.73 -10.73 21.92
CA TYR A 43 2.54 -9.53 22.15
C TYR A 43 1.77 -8.38 22.79
N ALA A 44 0.62 -8.02 22.20
CA ALA A 44 -0.20 -6.92 22.67
C ALA A 44 -0.65 -7.15 24.11
N SER A 45 -0.95 -8.40 24.46
CA SER A 45 -1.34 -8.81 25.82
C SER A 45 -0.18 -8.76 26.81
N SER A 46 1.07 -9.01 26.37
CA SER A 46 2.24 -9.04 27.24
C SER A 46 2.88 -7.68 27.54
N GLU A 47 2.76 -6.71 26.64
CA GLU A 47 3.51 -5.44 26.72
C GLU A 47 2.67 -4.23 27.17
N GLY A 48 1.37 -4.40 27.43
CA GLY A 48 0.52 -3.32 27.97
C GLY A 48 0.48 -2.07 27.07
N CYS A 49 0.27 -2.27 25.77
CA CYS A 49 0.39 -1.22 24.75
C CYS A 49 -0.53 0.00 25.02
N ASP A 50 -0.01 1.21 24.83
CA ASP A 50 -0.75 2.47 24.96
C ASP A 50 -1.82 2.60 23.86
N PRO A 51 -3.12 2.76 24.17
CA PRO A 51 -4.19 2.94 23.18
C PRO A 51 -4.04 4.17 22.26
N ASN A 52 -3.14 5.10 22.54
CA ASN A 52 -2.89 6.29 21.72
C ASN A 52 -1.73 6.12 20.71
N ASP A 53 -0.87 5.12 20.88
CA ASP A 53 0.21 4.75 19.93
C ASP A 53 -0.30 3.83 18.80
N VAL A 54 -1.62 3.84 18.58
CA VAL A 54 -2.39 2.70 18.13
C VAL A 54 -3.45 3.13 17.13
N LEU A 55 -3.41 2.54 15.94
CA LEU A 55 -4.56 2.57 15.00
C LEU A 55 -4.75 1.27 14.22
N PHE A 56 -3.97 0.22 14.49
CA PHE A 56 -4.04 -0.98 13.66
C PHE A 56 -4.98 -2.03 14.24
N GLY A 57 -5.86 -2.55 13.38
CA GLY A 57 -6.60 -3.78 13.63
C GLY A 57 -6.05 -4.91 12.78
N ILE A 58 -5.40 -5.89 13.43
CA ILE A 58 -5.02 -7.14 12.78
C ILE A 58 -6.27 -8.02 12.70
N GLY A 59 -7.06 -7.80 11.65
CA GLY A 59 -8.35 -8.46 11.43
C GLY A 59 -8.91 -8.25 10.02
N GLY A 60 -8.02 -8.10 9.03
CA GLY A 60 -8.40 -8.04 7.61
C GLY A 60 -7.54 -7.14 6.73
N ALA A 61 -6.66 -6.31 7.31
CA ALA A 61 -5.77 -5.41 6.55
C ALA A 61 -4.37 -6.01 6.30
N ILE A 62 -3.99 -7.06 7.04
CA ILE A 62 -2.89 -7.93 6.64
C ILE A 62 -3.50 -8.99 5.74
N TYR A 63 -2.89 -9.21 4.57
CA TYR A 63 -3.21 -10.29 3.64
C TYR A 63 -4.42 -10.05 2.72
N GLY A 64 -4.11 -9.55 1.52
CA GLY A 64 -5.07 -9.30 0.44
C GLY A 64 -6.18 -10.35 0.30
N VAL A 65 -7.38 -9.82 0.07
CA VAL A 65 -8.71 -10.44 -0.04
C VAL A 65 -8.72 -11.88 -0.57
N ASP A 66 -9.44 -12.75 0.12
CA ASP A 66 -9.88 -14.06 -0.39
C ASP A 66 -10.88 -13.84 -1.53
N VAL A 67 -10.46 -14.16 -2.76
CA VAL A 67 -11.36 -14.41 -3.88
C VAL A 67 -11.63 -15.91 -3.93
N ASP A 68 -12.75 -16.35 -3.35
CA ASP A 68 -13.28 -17.67 -3.68
C ASP A 68 -13.55 -17.72 -5.21
N PRO A 69 -13.22 -18.82 -5.91
CA PRO A 69 -13.60 -18.98 -7.31
C PRO A 69 -15.14 -18.94 -7.42
N PRO A 70 -15.70 -18.40 -8.52
CA PRO A 70 -17.13 -18.24 -8.65
C PRO A 70 -17.80 -19.59 -8.48
N LYS A 71 -18.77 -19.68 -7.56
CA LYS A 71 -19.70 -20.81 -7.53
C LYS A 71 -20.27 -20.96 -8.95
N PRO A 72 -20.28 -22.16 -9.54
CA PRO A 72 -20.90 -22.35 -10.84
C PRO A 72 -22.36 -21.91 -10.76
N ALA A 73 -22.81 -21.18 -11.78
CA ALA A 73 -24.18 -20.72 -11.88
C ALA A 73 -25.14 -21.92 -11.74
N ALA A 74 -25.92 -21.93 -10.67
CA ALA A 74 -27.05 -22.84 -10.55
C ALA A 74 -28.16 -22.33 -11.47
N SER A 75 -28.57 -23.19 -12.38
CA SER A 75 -29.66 -23.04 -13.32
C SER A 75 -31.02 -22.88 -12.61
N SER A 76 -31.79 -21.88 -13.07
CA SER A 76 -33.27 -21.79 -13.21
C SER A 76 -34.23 -22.53 -12.24
N ALA A 77 -35.24 -21.75 -11.78
CA ALA A 77 -36.55 -22.10 -11.18
C ALA A 77 -36.49 -22.81 -9.82
N ASP A 78 -37.33 -22.56 -8.82
CA ASP A 78 -38.73 -22.13 -8.73
C ASP A 78 -38.97 -21.52 -7.33
N GLY A 79 -40.14 -20.92 -7.10
CA GLY A 79 -40.46 -20.07 -5.93
C GLY A 79 -40.41 -20.74 -4.53
N GLY A 80 -40.39 -19.88 -3.50
CA GLY A 80 -40.58 -20.28 -2.11
C GLY A 80 -40.13 -19.23 -1.10
N ASP A 81 -41.08 -18.54 -0.47
CA ASP A 81 -40.86 -17.67 0.69
C ASP A 81 -40.27 -18.49 1.85
N GLY A 82 -39.16 -18.01 2.42
CA GLY A 82 -38.48 -18.63 3.55
C GLY A 82 -37.60 -17.64 4.30
N GLU A 83 -38.10 -17.15 5.44
CA GLU A 83 -37.30 -16.54 6.50
C GLU A 83 -36.21 -17.52 6.95
N GLY A 84 -34.95 -17.07 7.07
CA GLY A 84 -33.90 -17.94 7.59
C GLY A 84 -32.48 -17.40 7.56
N GLY A 85 -32.12 -16.64 8.60
CA GLY A 85 -30.77 -16.69 9.18
C GLY A 85 -29.70 -15.79 8.55
N THR A 86 -29.62 -14.55 9.04
CA THR A 86 -28.41 -13.72 8.93
C THR A 86 -27.26 -14.44 9.65
N LYS A 87 -26.36 -15.09 8.91
CA LYS A 87 -25.07 -15.54 9.47
C LYS A 87 -24.31 -14.28 9.94
N LYS A 88 -24.29 -14.04 11.25
CA LYS A 88 -23.37 -13.08 11.87
C LYS A 88 -21.95 -13.47 11.46
N LYS A 89 -21.31 -12.66 10.62
CA LYS A 89 -19.86 -12.67 10.42
C LYS A 89 -19.24 -12.55 11.83
N LYS A 90 -18.39 -13.51 12.20
CA LYS A 90 -17.66 -13.46 13.46
C LYS A 90 -16.80 -12.19 13.39
N GLU A 91 -17.04 -11.21 14.26
CA GLU A 91 -16.18 -10.02 14.35
C GLU A 91 -14.78 -10.51 14.67
N GLU A 92 -13.88 -10.47 13.69
CA GLU A 92 -12.46 -10.71 13.94
C GLU A 92 -11.98 -9.56 14.81
N GLU A 93 -11.74 -9.86 16.08
CA GLU A 93 -11.28 -8.92 17.07
C GLU A 93 -9.94 -8.35 16.63
N ASN A 94 -9.94 -7.05 16.34
CA ASN A 94 -8.80 -6.29 15.85
C ASN A 94 -7.69 -6.26 16.90
N VAL A 95 -6.49 -6.69 16.52
CA VAL A 95 -5.31 -6.66 17.40
C VAL A 95 -4.52 -5.40 17.14
N VAL A 96 -4.14 -4.75 18.24
CA VAL A 96 -3.47 -3.47 18.29
C VAL A 96 -1.99 -3.65 18.61
N VAL A 97 -1.10 -3.00 17.86
CA VAL A 97 0.36 -3.09 18.05
C VAL A 97 1.01 -1.72 17.81
N PRO A 98 2.04 -1.31 18.59
CA PRO A 98 2.73 -0.04 18.40
C PRO A 98 3.42 0.09 17.04
N PHE A 99 3.38 1.29 16.46
CA PHE A 99 4.00 1.56 15.15
C PHE A 99 5.49 1.22 15.11
N GLU A 100 6.25 1.58 16.14
CA GLU A 100 7.70 1.32 16.19
C GLU A 100 8.04 -0.17 16.22
N TYR A 101 7.18 -1.00 16.85
CA TYR A 101 7.36 -2.44 16.82
C TYR A 101 7.17 -2.98 15.39
N MET A 102 6.10 -2.53 14.71
CA MET A 102 5.83 -2.96 13.33
C MET A 102 6.84 -2.41 12.32
N LYS A 103 7.36 -1.19 12.53
CA LYS A 103 8.47 -0.64 11.77
C LYS A 103 9.73 -1.52 11.92
N ALA A 104 10.11 -1.86 13.15
CA ALA A 104 11.25 -2.74 13.42
C ALA A 104 11.07 -4.12 12.75
N PHE A 105 9.86 -4.68 12.81
CA PHE A 105 9.53 -5.92 12.11
C PHE A 105 9.69 -5.80 10.58
N MET A 106 9.13 -4.75 9.97
CA MET A 106 9.27 -4.52 8.52
C MET A 106 10.74 -4.35 8.12
N LYS A 107 11.54 -3.68 8.95
CA LYS A 107 12.98 -3.55 8.75
C LYS A 107 13.68 -4.91 8.78
N ASP A 108 13.39 -5.74 9.79
CA ASP A 108 13.95 -7.09 9.92
C ASP A 108 13.62 -7.96 8.69
N VAL A 109 12.40 -7.82 8.14
CA VAL A 109 11.99 -8.46 6.88
C VAL A 109 12.81 -7.94 5.70
N PHE A 110 12.97 -6.62 5.53
CA PHE A 110 13.79 -6.11 4.42
C PHE A 110 15.26 -6.56 4.52
N LEU A 111 15.82 -6.60 5.73
CA LEU A 111 17.17 -7.11 5.97
C LEU A 111 17.30 -8.58 5.58
N SER A 112 16.31 -9.42 5.88
CA SER A 112 16.34 -10.85 5.52
C SER A 112 16.34 -11.07 4.00
N TYR A 113 15.76 -10.13 3.24
CA TYR A 113 15.77 -10.13 1.78
C TYR A 113 17.04 -9.51 1.18
N GLY A 114 18.01 -9.09 1.99
CA GLY A 114 19.27 -8.53 1.52
C GLY A 114 19.24 -7.03 1.23
N VAL A 115 18.19 -6.31 1.63
CA VAL A 115 18.18 -4.85 1.55
C VAL A 115 19.21 -4.31 2.55
N THR A 116 20.01 -3.32 2.15
CA THR A 116 21.03 -2.74 3.02
C THR A 116 20.41 -2.12 4.28
N PRO A 117 21.11 -2.06 5.43
CA PRO A 117 20.54 -1.52 6.67
C PRO A 117 19.97 -0.10 6.56
N GLU A 118 20.62 0.78 5.81
CA GLU A 118 20.15 2.14 5.54
C GLU A 118 18.86 2.15 4.72
N ASN A 119 18.80 1.35 3.65
CA ASN A 119 17.62 1.25 2.81
C ASN A 119 16.47 0.54 3.53
N ALA A 120 16.75 -0.48 4.35
CA ALA A 120 15.74 -1.19 5.12
C ALA A 120 15.06 -0.28 6.15
N GLU A 121 15.84 0.59 6.82
CA GLU A 121 15.32 1.64 7.69
C GLU A 121 14.38 2.57 6.89
N THR A 122 14.86 3.09 5.77
CA THR A 122 14.07 3.99 4.90
C THR A 122 12.78 3.31 4.42
N CYS A 123 12.85 2.05 3.98
CA CYS A 123 11.69 1.31 3.50
C CYS A 123 10.65 1.08 4.59
N SER A 124 11.10 0.71 5.79
CA SER A 124 10.21 0.51 6.93
C SER A 124 9.52 1.80 7.37
N GLU A 125 10.23 2.94 7.31
CA GLU A 125 9.68 4.25 7.63
C GLU A 125 8.58 4.66 6.63
N VAL A 126 8.83 4.51 5.33
CA VAL A 126 7.83 4.85 4.29
C VAL A 126 6.57 3.99 4.42
N LEU A 127 6.70 2.70 4.72
CA LEU A 127 5.54 1.83 4.89
C LEU A 127 4.78 2.13 6.17
N ILE A 128 5.46 2.28 7.31
CA ILE A 128 4.76 2.54 8.57
C ILE A 128 4.07 3.91 8.57
N GLU A 129 4.63 4.90 7.86
CA GLU A 129 4.02 6.22 7.74
C GLU A 129 2.66 6.17 7.02
N ALA A 130 2.46 5.23 6.09
CA ALA A 130 1.16 4.98 5.50
C ALA A 130 0.12 4.58 6.57
N ASP A 131 0.50 3.68 7.47
CA ASP A 131 -0.36 3.23 8.55
C ASP A 131 -0.59 4.35 9.59
N ARG A 132 0.45 5.15 9.92
CA ARG A 132 0.30 6.33 10.81
C ARG A 132 -0.70 7.35 10.28
N ARG A 133 -0.80 7.49 8.94
CA ARG A 133 -1.76 8.39 8.28
C ARG A 133 -3.13 7.75 8.02
N GLY A 134 -3.36 6.51 8.45
CA GLY A 134 -4.61 5.78 8.21
C GLY A 134 -4.83 5.38 6.75
N ILE A 135 -3.75 5.23 5.98
CA ILE A 135 -3.76 4.80 4.58
C ILE A 135 -3.40 3.31 4.50
N ASP A 136 -4.30 2.48 5.02
CA ASP A 136 -4.11 1.02 5.17
C ASP A 136 -3.78 0.30 3.85
N SER A 137 -4.12 0.90 2.72
CA SER A 137 -3.87 0.33 1.40
C SER A 137 -2.41 0.37 0.96
N HIS A 138 -1.51 1.03 1.71
CA HIS A 138 -0.12 1.26 1.30
C HIS A 138 0.92 1.01 2.41
N GLY A 139 0.51 0.61 3.61
CA GLY A 139 1.42 0.28 4.72
C GLY A 139 1.75 -1.21 4.83
N LEU A 140 1.73 -1.75 6.06
CA LEU A 140 2.12 -3.13 6.38
C LEU A 140 1.46 -4.18 5.48
N GLY A 141 0.19 -3.99 5.11
CA GLY A 141 -0.56 -4.90 4.24
C GLY A 141 0.08 -5.10 2.85
N ARG A 142 1.02 -4.24 2.44
CA ARG A 142 1.78 -4.36 1.20
C ARG A 142 3.14 -5.03 1.35
N LEU A 143 3.67 -5.17 2.57
CA LEU A 143 5.00 -5.74 2.83
C LEU A 143 5.18 -7.07 2.08
N LYS A 144 4.32 -8.05 2.34
CA LYS A 144 4.43 -9.36 1.68
C LYS A 144 4.06 -9.32 0.19
N PRO A 145 2.82 -8.98 -0.21
CA PRO A 145 2.36 -9.18 -1.58
C PRO A 145 3.01 -8.24 -2.62
N ILE A 146 3.52 -7.08 -2.20
CA ILE A 146 4.13 -6.10 -3.11
C ILE A 146 5.64 -6.09 -3.02
N TYR A 147 6.24 -6.42 -1.87
CA TYR A 147 7.69 -6.40 -1.72
C TYR A 147 8.28 -7.81 -1.65
N CYS A 148 7.97 -8.60 -0.63
CA CYS A 148 8.51 -9.96 -0.46
C CYS A 148 8.27 -10.84 -1.68
N ASP A 149 7.01 -11.04 -2.07
CA ASP A 149 6.64 -11.96 -3.15
C ASP A 149 7.21 -11.53 -4.50
N ARG A 150 7.42 -10.22 -4.69
CA ARG A 150 8.01 -9.68 -5.92
C ARG A 150 9.54 -9.73 -5.92
N MET A 151 10.19 -9.71 -4.76
CA MET A 151 11.62 -10.04 -4.64
C MET A 151 11.84 -11.52 -4.93
N ASP A 152 11.01 -12.39 -4.35
CA ASP A 152 11.04 -13.84 -4.58
C ASP A 152 10.83 -14.16 -6.07
N ALA A 153 9.94 -13.44 -6.75
CA ALA A 153 9.69 -13.57 -8.18
C ALA A 153 10.73 -12.88 -9.09
N GLY A 154 11.77 -12.22 -8.54
CA GLY A 154 12.78 -11.50 -9.32
C GLY A 154 12.26 -10.28 -10.08
N ILE A 155 11.11 -9.73 -9.68
CA ILE A 155 10.47 -8.56 -10.29
C ILE A 155 11.09 -7.27 -9.75
N LEU A 156 11.55 -7.27 -8.50
CA LEU A 156 12.23 -6.14 -7.87
C LEU A 156 13.46 -6.61 -7.08
N TRP A 157 14.45 -5.73 -6.94
CA TRP A 157 15.77 -6.10 -6.42
C TRP A 157 16.12 -5.37 -5.12
N PRO A 158 16.54 -6.11 -4.07
CA PRO A 158 16.75 -5.55 -2.73
C PRO A 158 17.95 -4.61 -2.62
N ASP A 159 18.98 -4.81 -3.45
CA ASP A 159 20.34 -4.29 -3.23
C ASP A 159 20.90 -3.50 -4.42
N ARG A 160 20.06 -3.15 -5.41
CA ARG A 160 20.54 -2.43 -6.59
C ARG A 160 20.79 -0.95 -6.30
N PRO A 161 21.92 -0.40 -6.77
CA PRO A 161 22.24 1.01 -6.55
C PRO A 161 21.33 1.91 -7.39
N VAL A 162 21.07 3.13 -6.89
CA VAL A 162 20.44 4.19 -7.68
C VAL A 162 21.51 4.92 -8.49
N THR A 163 21.37 4.96 -9.81
CA THR A 163 22.33 5.58 -10.72
C THR A 163 21.86 6.95 -11.17
N VAL A 164 22.74 7.96 -11.12
CA VAL A 164 22.48 9.26 -11.76
C VAL A 164 22.81 9.13 -13.24
N ILE A 165 21.80 9.24 -14.11
CA ILE A 165 21.99 9.19 -15.57
C ILE A 165 22.40 10.56 -16.11
N LYS A 166 21.76 11.62 -15.60
CA LYS A 166 22.00 13.00 -16.03
C LYS A 166 21.69 13.94 -14.88
N GLU A 167 22.49 14.98 -14.74
CA GLU A 167 22.35 15.97 -13.68
C GLU A 167 22.69 17.37 -14.18
N SER A 168 21.94 18.36 -13.71
CA SER A 168 22.19 19.79 -13.85
C SER A 168 22.03 20.46 -12.48
N GLU A 169 22.19 21.79 -12.41
CA GLU A 169 22.02 22.54 -11.17
C GLU A 169 20.62 22.37 -10.56
N THR A 170 19.57 22.31 -11.40
CA THR A 170 18.16 22.27 -10.95
C THR A 170 17.42 20.98 -11.31
N THR A 171 18.03 20.08 -12.10
CA THR A 171 17.35 18.84 -12.53
C THR A 171 18.23 17.60 -12.40
N ALA A 172 17.63 16.42 -12.20
CA ALA A 172 18.33 15.15 -12.41
C ALA A 172 17.41 14.05 -12.97
N LEU A 173 18.01 13.06 -13.62
CA LEU A 173 17.38 11.82 -14.04
C LEU A 173 18.10 10.65 -13.37
N LEU A 174 17.35 9.83 -12.63
CA LEU A 174 17.85 8.64 -11.95
C LEU A 174 17.36 7.36 -12.62
N ASP A 175 18.22 6.35 -12.67
CA ASP A 175 17.83 4.96 -12.88
C ASP A 175 17.70 4.28 -11.51
N GLY A 176 16.50 3.79 -11.20
CA GLY A 176 16.25 3.00 -9.99
C GLY A 176 16.77 1.57 -10.08
N ASN A 177 17.19 1.12 -11.28
CA ASN A 177 17.70 -0.22 -11.56
C ASN A 177 16.80 -1.37 -11.11
N MET A 178 15.47 -1.18 -11.09
CA MET A 178 14.45 -2.09 -10.56
C MET A 178 14.55 -2.29 -9.03
N GLY A 179 15.16 -1.33 -8.34
CA GLY A 179 15.19 -1.24 -6.89
C GLY A 179 13.83 -0.86 -6.26
N LEU A 180 13.73 -0.95 -4.93
CA LEU A 180 12.51 -0.65 -4.21
C LEU A 180 12.22 0.86 -4.28
N GLY A 181 11.04 1.23 -4.80
CA GLY A 181 10.58 2.63 -4.84
C GLY A 181 10.63 3.30 -3.46
N LEU A 182 10.51 2.51 -2.40
CA LEU A 182 10.61 2.93 -1.00
C LEU A 182 11.96 3.56 -0.61
N TYR A 183 13.09 3.20 -1.23
CA TYR A 183 14.37 3.90 -1.00
C TYR A 183 14.79 4.78 -2.19
N VAL A 184 14.32 4.46 -3.39
CA VAL A 184 14.62 5.25 -4.59
C VAL A 184 13.91 6.61 -4.52
N GLY A 185 12.65 6.64 -4.10
CA GLY A 185 11.84 7.84 -3.95
C GLY A 185 12.42 8.84 -2.95
N PRO A 186 12.75 8.45 -1.71
CA PRO A 186 13.31 9.38 -0.73
C PRO A 186 14.68 9.92 -1.16
N ARG A 187 15.48 9.12 -1.87
CA ARG A 187 16.74 9.61 -2.47
C ARG A 187 16.48 10.67 -3.54
N ALA A 188 15.52 10.45 -4.43
CA ALA A 188 15.15 11.41 -5.47
C ALA A 188 14.62 12.72 -4.87
N MET A 189 13.73 12.63 -3.88
CA MET A 189 13.17 13.81 -3.23
C MET A 189 14.22 14.59 -2.44
N ARG A 190 15.12 13.93 -1.69
CA ARG A 190 16.25 14.61 -1.03
C ARG A 190 17.06 15.43 -2.01
N MET A 191 17.43 14.83 -3.15
CA MET A 191 18.17 15.51 -4.22
C MET A 191 17.39 16.69 -4.82
N ALA A 192 16.08 16.54 -5.04
CA ALA A 192 15.24 17.64 -5.51
C ALA A 192 15.20 18.80 -4.51
N VAL A 193 15.05 18.50 -3.22
CA VAL A 193 15.03 19.52 -2.18
C VAL A 193 16.39 20.18 -2.03
N ASP A 194 17.49 19.43 -2.05
CA ASP A 194 18.86 20.00 -1.99
C ASP A 194 19.10 21.01 -3.12
N LYS A 195 18.74 20.64 -4.36
CA LYS A 195 18.80 21.54 -5.51
C LYS A 195 17.90 22.76 -5.33
N ALA A 196 16.68 22.58 -4.82
CA ALA A 196 15.77 23.69 -4.55
C ALA A 196 16.30 24.66 -3.47
N LYS A 197 16.97 24.15 -2.43
CA LYS A 197 17.58 25.00 -1.40
C LYS A 197 18.73 25.84 -1.95
N GLU A 198 19.49 25.30 -2.89
CA GLU A 198 20.64 26.00 -3.49
C GLU A 198 20.22 26.97 -4.61
N LYS A 199 19.27 26.56 -5.47
CA LYS A 199 18.97 27.24 -6.74
C LYS A 199 17.54 27.76 -6.85
N GLY A 200 16.72 27.60 -5.81
CA GLY A 200 15.31 28.00 -5.77
C GLY A 200 14.33 26.98 -6.36
N VAL A 201 14.79 26.03 -7.17
CA VAL A 201 13.98 24.93 -7.73
C VAL A 201 14.81 23.67 -7.92
N GLY A 202 14.16 22.51 -7.76
CA GLY A 202 14.76 21.21 -8.01
C GLY A 202 13.72 20.22 -8.55
N PHE A 203 14.08 19.49 -9.61
CA PHE A 203 13.21 18.48 -10.22
C PHE A 203 13.98 17.21 -10.52
N VAL A 204 13.53 16.08 -9.98
CA VAL A 204 14.19 14.79 -10.18
C VAL A 204 13.20 13.79 -10.76
N ALA A 205 13.52 13.25 -11.94
CA ALA A 205 12.79 12.16 -12.55
C ALA A 205 13.48 10.82 -12.24
N VAL A 206 12.69 9.75 -12.13
CA VAL A 206 13.19 8.40 -11.89
C VAL A 206 12.59 7.46 -12.94
N LYS A 207 13.42 6.63 -13.58
CA LYS A 207 12.99 5.49 -14.40
C LYS A 207 13.42 4.17 -13.77
N ASN A 208 12.80 3.07 -14.20
CA ASN A 208 13.08 1.72 -13.71
C ASN A 208 13.06 1.64 -12.17
N SER A 209 12.07 2.28 -11.54
CA SER A 209 11.76 2.09 -10.13
C SER A 209 10.59 1.11 -9.99
N THR A 210 10.13 0.90 -8.76
CA THR A 210 9.02 0.01 -8.43
C THR A 210 8.02 0.73 -7.52
N HIS A 211 7.08 0.00 -6.92
CA HIS A 211 6.06 0.58 -6.06
C HIS A 211 6.69 1.39 -4.90
N TYR A 212 6.26 2.63 -4.74
CA TYR A 212 6.89 3.60 -3.84
C TYR A 212 6.07 3.92 -2.59
N GLY A 213 5.11 3.08 -2.20
CA GLY A 213 4.29 3.34 -1.00
C GLY A 213 3.35 4.54 -1.17
N ILE A 214 3.12 5.28 -0.06
CA ILE A 214 2.29 6.49 -0.07
C ILE A 214 3.02 7.68 -0.70
N ALA A 215 2.34 8.37 -1.61
CA ALA A 215 2.91 9.51 -2.32
C ALA A 215 3.09 10.73 -1.40
N GLY A 216 2.22 10.88 -0.40
CA GLY A 216 2.27 11.93 0.61
C GLY A 216 3.56 11.96 1.43
N TYR A 217 4.27 10.84 1.57
CA TYR A 217 5.55 10.78 2.30
C TYR A 217 6.57 11.75 1.70
N TYR A 218 6.68 11.74 0.37
CA TYR A 218 7.72 12.49 -0.35
C TYR A 218 7.53 14.00 -0.25
N VAL A 219 6.29 14.48 -0.39
CA VAL A 219 6.05 15.92 -0.25
C VAL A 219 6.26 16.41 1.18
N THR A 220 6.05 15.55 2.18
CA THR A 220 6.38 15.89 3.59
C THR A 220 7.88 16.15 3.76
N MET A 221 8.75 15.36 3.11
CA MET A 221 10.21 15.60 3.13
C MET A 221 10.60 16.98 2.58
N ALA A 222 9.81 17.51 1.62
CA ALA A 222 10.01 18.86 1.10
C ALA A 222 9.49 19.92 2.07
N THR A 223 8.29 19.74 2.61
CA THR A 223 7.67 20.72 3.53
C THR A 223 8.44 20.86 4.84
N GLU A 224 9.00 19.76 5.37
CA GLU A 224 9.88 19.77 6.57
C GLU A 224 11.14 20.64 6.37
N ARG A 225 11.54 20.85 5.12
CA ARG A 225 12.70 21.68 4.75
C ARG A 225 12.30 23.09 4.27
N GLY A 226 11.03 23.44 4.45
CA GLY A 226 10.46 24.72 4.07
C GLY A 226 10.27 24.89 2.56
N CYS A 227 10.16 23.79 1.81
CA CYS A 227 9.93 23.81 0.37
C CYS A 227 8.50 23.38 0.03
N ILE A 228 7.93 23.97 -1.04
CA ILE A 228 6.76 23.39 -1.71
C ILE A 228 7.22 22.10 -2.40
N GLY A 229 6.50 21.01 -2.18
CA GLY A 229 6.75 19.70 -2.77
C GLY A 229 5.67 19.32 -3.78
N MET A 230 6.10 18.66 -4.85
CA MET A 230 5.22 17.96 -5.78
C MET A 230 5.83 16.60 -6.10
N THR A 231 5.01 15.56 -6.15
CA THR A 231 5.42 14.22 -6.59
C THR A 231 4.30 13.53 -7.36
N GLY A 232 4.67 12.54 -8.15
CA GLY A 232 3.73 11.64 -8.78
C GLY A 232 4.43 10.38 -9.26
N THR A 233 3.64 9.36 -9.56
CA THR A 233 4.12 8.12 -10.15
C THR A 233 3.08 7.60 -11.13
N ASN A 234 3.51 6.81 -12.11
CA ASN A 234 2.58 6.03 -12.93
C ASN A 234 2.34 4.65 -12.31
N ALA A 235 1.27 3.99 -12.74
CA ALA A 235 0.96 2.62 -12.32
C ALA A 235 0.51 1.75 -13.50
N ARG A 236 0.35 0.46 -13.27
CA ARG A 236 -0.21 -0.48 -14.26
C ARG A 236 -1.57 0.00 -14.78
N PRO A 237 -1.94 -0.28 -16.04
CA PRO A 237 -3.25 0.09 -16.59
C PRO A 237 -4.39 -0.42 -15.70
N SER A 238 -5.31 0.49 -15.37
CA SER A 238 -6.47 0.24 -14.51
C SER A 238 -7.61 1.25 -14.68
N ILE A 239 -7.31 2.46 -15.16
CA ILE A 239 -8.29 3.51 -15.46
C ILE A 239 -8.58 3.53 -16.97
N ALA A 240 -9.86 3.69 -17.32
CA ALA A 240 -10.27 4.01 -18.69
C ALA A 240 -10.15 5.52 -18.95
N PRO A 241 -9.54 5.97 -20.06
CA PRO A 241 -9.57 7.38 -20.43
C PRO A 241 -11.03 7.81 -20.71
N THR A 242 -11.31 9.11 -20.61
CA THR A 242 -12.64 9.67 -20.94
C THR A 242 -13.10 9.18 -22.33
N HIS A 243 -14.35 8.70 -22.40
CA HIS A 243 -14.95 8.05 -23.58
C HIS A 243 -14.32 6.72 -24.01
N GLY A 244 -13.45 6.14 -23.18
CA GLY A 244 -12.93 4.79 -23.32
C GLY A 244 -13.57 3.84 -22.30
N VAL A 245 -13.41 2.54 -22.54
CA VAL A 245 -13.89 1.46 -21.65
C VAL A 245 -12.78 0.48 -21.26
N GLU A 246 -11.63 0.54 -21.95
CA GLU A 246 -10.48 -0.31 -21.67
C GLU A 246 -9.54 0.35 -20.65
N PRO A 247 -8.97 -0.42 -19.69
CA PRO A 247 -7.98 0.11 -18.76
C PRO A 247 -6.67 0.44 -19.49
N MET A 248 -6.33 1.73 -19.58
CA MET A 248 -5.11 2.21 -20.26
C MET A 248 -4.18 3.02 -19.34
N LEU A 249 -4.74 3.78 -18.41
CA LEU A 249 -3.98 4.65 -17.50
C LEU A 249 -3.80 3.95 -16.14
N GLY A 250 -2.72 4.22 -15.42
CA GLY A 250 -2.61 3.83 -14.01
C GLY A 250 -3.42 4.75 -13.10
N THR A 251 -3.54 4.39 -11.82
CA THR A 251 -4.13 5.25 -10.78
C THR A 251 -3.38 6.57 -10.58
N ASN A 252 -2.14 6.64 -11.08
CA ASN A 252 -1.32 7.82 -11.32
C ASN A 252 -1.52 8.96 -10.31
N PRO A 253 -1.13 8.78 -9.03
CA PRO A 253 -1.31 9.82 -8.04
C PRO A 253 -0.46 11.05 -8.37
N LEU A 254 -1.03 12.22 -8.10
CA LEU A 254 -0.38 13.52 -8.20
C LEU A 254 -0.58 14.25 -6.89
N VAL A 255 0.52 14.59 -6.23
CA VAL A 255 0.53 14.97 -4.82
C VAL A 255 1.29 16.26 -4.63
N PHE A 256 0.74 17.14 -3.80
CA PHE A 256 1.33 18.43 -3.47
C PHE A 256 1.43 18.58 -1.95
N GLY A 257 2.53 19.18 -1.50
CA GLY A 257 2.74 19.57 -0.11
C GLY A 257 3.19 21.03 -0.04
N LEU A 258 2.57 21.81 0.81
CA LEU A 258 2.92 23.21 1.04
C LEU A 258 3.18 23.42 2.54
N PRO A 259 4.33 24.01 2.92
CA PRO A 259 4.56 24.37 4.31
C PRO A 259 3.56 25.45 4.73
N THR A 260 3.12 25.40 5.98
CA THR A 260 2.16 26.33 6.59
C THR A 260 2.78 26.92 7.86
N SER A 261 2.07 27.86 8.50
CA SER A 261 2.40 28.34 9.85
C SER A 261 1.79 27.48 10.96
N ASP A 262 0.99 26.47 10.62
CA ASP A 262 0.37 25.57 11.58
C ASP A 262 1.35 24.43 11.94
N ASP A 263 0.99 23.60 12.92
CA ASP A 263 1.80 22.46 13.36
C ASP A 263 1.89 21.33 12.31
N PHE A 264 1.17 21.45 11.19
CA PHE A 264 1.15 20.48 10.10
C PHE A 264 1.09 21.17 8.73
N PRO A 265 1.76 20.61 7.70
CA PRO A 265 1.72 21.16 6.34
C PRO A 265 0.37 20.91 5.67
N PHE A 266 0.05 21.71 4.65
CA PHE A 266 -1.00 21.36 3.70
C PHE A 266 -0.47 20.21 2.82
N VAL A 267 -1.19 19.10 2.75
CA VAL A 267 -0.86 17.97 1.86
C VAL A 267 -2.13 17.46 1.20
N ILE A 268 -2.11 17.40 -0.13
CA ILE A 268 -3.11 16.67 -0.93
C ILE A 268 -2.45 15.45 -1.55
N ASP A 269 -2.86 14.26 -1.11
CA ASP A 269 -2.40 12.96 -1.60
C ASP A 269 -3.59 12.19 -2.19
N CYS A 270 -3.71 12.19 -3.51
CA CYS A 270 -4.80 11.52 -4.21
C CYS A 270 -4.34 10.85 -5.50
N ALA A 271 -4.96 9.70 -5.79
CA ALA A 271 -4.98 9.12 -7.12
C ALA A 271 -5.70 10.06 -8.11
N THR A 272 -5.45 9.89 -9.40
CA THR A 272 -6.21 10.55 -10.47
C THR A 272 -7.44 9.74 -10.91
N SER A 273 -7.71 8.60 -10.26
CA SER A 273 -8.98 7.88 -10.32
C SER A 273 -9.93 8.28 -9.20
N VAL A 274 -11.24 8.10 -9.43
CA VAL A 274 -12.27 8.21 -8.36
C VAL A 274 -11.97 7.26 -7.21
N ASN A 275 -11.42 6.09 -7.52
CA ASN A 275 -11.16 5.06 -6.55
C ASN A 275 -9.90 4.26 -6.86
N GLN A 276 -9.50 3.36 -5.97
CA GLN A 276 -8.37 2.47 -6.15
C GLN A 276 -8.75 1.04 -5.79
N ARG A 277 -8.06 0.05 -6.37
CA ARG A 277 -8.33 -1.38 -6.12
C ARG A 277 -8.40 -1.71 -4.62
N GLY A 278 -7.48 -1.17 -3.81
CA GLY A 278 -7.47 -1.42 -2.36
C GLY A 278 -8.73 -0.98 -1.62
N LYS A 279 -9.44 0.04 -2.13
CA LYS A 279 -10.72 0.47 -1.55
C LYS A 279 -11.87 -0.44 -1.99
N ILE A 280 -11.84 -0.97 -3.20
CA ILE A 280 -12.80 -1.98 -3.67
C ILE A 280 -12.63 -3.28 -2.88
N GLU A 281 -11.38 -3.68 -2.63
CA GLU A 281 -11.02 -4.77 -1.71
C GLU A 281 -11.58 -4.53 -0.29
N LYS A 282 -11.56 -3.28 0.20
CA LYS A 282 -12.20 -2.91 1.47
C LYS A 282 -13.73 -3.05 1.41
N TYR A 283 -14.38 -2.58 0.36
CA TYR A 283 -15.83 -2.75 0.21
C TYR A 283 -16.24 -4.24 0.23
N ALA A 284 -15.44 -5.12 -0.36
CA ALA A 284 -15.68 -6.57 -0.33
C ALA A 284 -15.61 -7.12 1.10
N ARG A 285 -14.55 -6.75 1.84
CA ARG A 285 -14.40 -7.11 3.27
C ARG A 285 -15.57 -6.63 4.12
N ASP A 286 -15.99 -5.39 3.89
CA ASP A 286 -17.09 -4.75 4.60
C ASP A 286 -18.47 -5.26 4.15
N GLY A 287 -18.54 -6.04 3.06
CA GLY A 287 -19.80 -6.52 2.47
C GLY A 287 -20.66 -5.40 1.87
N THR A 288 -20.03 -4.30 1.45
CA THR A 288 -20.69 -3.10 0.91
C THR A 288 -20.54 -3.00 -0.60
N ALA A 289 -21.50 -2.33 -1.25
CA ALA A 289 -21.46 -2.08 -2.69
C ALA A 289 -20.39 -1.03 -3.03
N THR A 290 -19.76 -1.17 -4.19
CA THR A 290 -18.85 -0.17 -4.73
C THR A 290 -19.67 1.06 -5.15
N PRO A 291 -19.27 2.28 -4.78
CA PRO A 291 -19.99 3.48 -5.17
C PRO A 291 -20.13 3.60 -6.69
N ARG A 292 -21.33 4.01 -7.10
CA ARG A 292 -21.63 4.30 -8.50
C ARG A 292 -20.66 5.35 -9.05
N GLY A 293 -20.26 5.17 -10.31
CA GLY A 293 -19.31 6.06 -11.00
C GLY A 293 -17.83 5.78 -10.71
N ALA A 294 -17.49 4.78 -9.89
CA ALA A 294 -16.09 4.40 -9.62
C ALA A 294 -15.51 3.41 -10.62
N VAL A 295 -16.35 2.57 -11.23
CA VAL A 295 -15.97 1.49 -12.14
C VAL A 295 -16.99 1.40 -13.28
N ILE A 296 -16.49 1.17 -14.49
CA ILE A 296 -17.29 0.84 -15.68
C ILE A 296 -16.87 -0.52 -16.24
N ASP A 297 -17.79 -1.22 -16.88
CA ASP A 297 -17.48 -2.39 -17.70
C ASP A 297 -17.14 -2.03 -19.15
N LEU A 298 -16.94 -3.05 -20.00
CA LEU A 298 -16.59 -2.87 -21.41
C LEU A 298 -17.72 -2.28 -22.27
N ASP A 299 -18.95 -2.23 -21.76
CA ASP A 299 -20.08 -1.55 -22.41
C ASP A 299 -20.24 -0.10 -21.92
N GLY A 300 -19.35 0.37 -21.04
CA GLY A 300 -19.39 1.70 -20.43
C GLY A 300 -20.44 1.83 -19.32
N ILE A 301 -21.01 0.72 -18.84
CA ILE A 301 -22.03 0.74 -17.80
C ILE A 301 -21.37 0.79 -16.43
N GLU A 302 -21.81 1.72 -15.58
CA GLU A 302 -21.33 1.84 -14.21
C GLU A 302 -21.69 0.60 -13.38
N ARG A 303 -20.70 0.08 -12.66
CA ARG A 303 -20.82 -1.14 -11.85
C ARG A 303 -20.78 -0.80 -10.36
N THR A 304 -21.56 -1.54 -9.56
CA THR A 304 -21.59 -1.42 -8.10
C THR A 304 -21.42 -2.76 -7.38
N ASP A 305 -21.37 -3.87 -8.11
CA ASP A 305 -21.23 -5.23 -7.60
C ASP A 305 -19.76 -5.54 -7.24
N THR A 306 -19.37 -5.24 -6.00
CA THR A 306 -17.98 -5.28 -5.55
C THR A 306 -17.23 -6.59 -5.88
N GLU A 307 -17.84 -7.76 -5.62
CA GLU A 307 -17.22 -9.06 -5.91
C GLU A 307 -17.03 -9.31 -7.41
N GLY A 308 -18.04 -8.96 -8.22
CA GLY A 308 -17.96 -9.09 -9.67
C GLY A 308 -16.91 -8.14 -10.26
N ILE A 309 -16.83 -6.91 -9.75
CA ILE A 309 -15.80 -5.95 -10.09
C ILE A 309 -14.39 -6.50 -9.81
N LEU A 310 -14.13 -7.03 -8.61
CA LEU A 310 -12.79 -7.55 -8.25
C LEU A 310 -12.35 -8.69 -9.16
N ARG A 311 -13.26 -9.60 -9.48
CA ARG A 311 -13.02 -10.69 -10.45
C ARG A 311 -12.73 -10.12 -11.84
N ASP A 312 -13.58 -9.22 -12.32
CA ASP A 312 -13.50 -8.70 -13.69
C ASP A 312 -12.26 -7.78 -13.86
N MET A 313 -11.77 -7.14 -12.80
CA MET A 313 -10.50 -6.39 -12.80
C MET A 313 -9.29 -7.29 -13.06
N VAL A 314 -9.29 -8.53 -12.57
CA VAL A 314 -8.21 -9.50 -12.84
C VAL A 314 -8.27 -9.96 -14.30
N LEU A 315 -9.48 -10.07 -14.85
CA LEU A 315 -9.73 -10.48 -16.23
C LEU A 315 -9.60 -9.35 -17.25
N GLY A 316 -9.37 -8.10 -16.82
CA GLY A 316 -9.34 -6.93 -17.70
C GLY A 316 -10.69 -6.59 -18.34
N LYS A 317 -11.80 -6.95 -17.68
CA LYS A 317 -13.18 -6.78 -18.17
C LYS A 317 -13.91 -5.57 -17.58
N CYS A 318 -13.21 -4.75 -16.80
CA CYS A 318 -13.71 -3.50 -16.28
C CYS A 318 -12.53 -2.54 -16.01
N ALA A 319 -12.86 -1.26 -15.86
CA ALA A 319 -11.89 -0.22 -15.61
C ALA A 319 -12.38 0.74 -14.51
N LEU A 320 -11.43 1.29 -13.75
CA LEU A 320 -11.67 2.44 -12.89
C LEU A 320 -11.97 3.68 -13.74
N THR A 321 -12.73 4.61 -13.18
CA THR A 321 -12.97 5.92 -13.79
C THR A 321 -11.95 6.97 -13.31
N PRO A 322 -11.60 7.95 -14.15
CA PRO A 322 -10.81 9.11 -13.72
C PRO A 322 -11.62 9.99 -12.78
N VAL A 323 -10.97 10.79 -11.95
CA VAL A 323 -11.65 11.86 -11.19
C VAL A 323 -12.44 12.72 -12.19
N GLY A 324 -13.76 12.85 -11.94
CA GLY A 324 -14.71 13.42 -12.89
C GLY A 324 -15.71 12.41 -13.46
N GLY A 325 -15.48 11.11 -13.31
CA GLY A 325 -16.40 10.04 -13.69
C GLY A 325 -16.10 9.42 -15.06
N ALA A 326 -17.01 8.60 -15.56
CA ALA A 326 -16.83 7.82 -16.80
C ALA A 326 -16.69 8.69 -18.07
N GLY A 327 -17.32 9.87 -18.08
CA GLY A 327 -17.22 10.85 -19.16
C GLY A 327 -18.13 10.56 -20.34
#